data_AF-A0A2V9J945-F1
#
_entry.id   AF-A0A2V9J945-F1
#
_cell.length_a   1.000
_cell.length_b   1.000
_cell.length_c   1.000
_cell.angle_alpha   90.00
_cell.angle_beta   90.00
_cell.angle_gamma   90.00
#
_symmetry.space_group_name_H-M   'P 1'
#
loop_
_entity.id
_entity.type
_entity.pdbx_description
1 polymer ?
#
loop_
_entity_poly.entity_id
_entity_poly.type
_entity_poly.pdbx_seq_one_letter_code
_entity_poly.pdbx_strand_id
1 'polypeptide(L)'
;MPDPSDAEIEGYYLGLRTKSPLAEAKTQLRDSLKQAKTQHARQDYLKTLRADSEVVVLLSAPRVEVGYDPTRVRGNPKAPVMIVEFSDYQCPYCHTAETTVKEVLAKYGDKVSLAYRDYPLTAIHSQAESAAEGSRCALEQGRFWEYHDRLFTASNLDKDTLIEYARKLKLDDKQFGACLTSGKYKADIDKDLDAGRKAGVSGTPGFFINGIELSGAQPKDAFTRVIDEELARKANHATASIRISRVER
;
A
#
# COMPACT_ATOMS: atom_id res chain seq x y z
N MET A 1 -2.39 -3.91 33.19
CA MET A 1 -3.55 -4.38 32.40
C MET A 1 -4.03 -5.68 33.03
N PRO A 2 -5.32 -5.83 33.39
CA PRO A 2 -5.86 -7.11 33.87
C PRO A 2 -5.65 -8.22 32.84
N ASP A 3 -5.51 -9.44 33.33
CA ASP A 3 -5.40 -10.62 32.47
C ASP A 3 -6.70 -10.84 31.68
N PRO A 4 -6.62 -11.32 30.43
CA PRO A 4 -7.80 -11.74 29.68
C PRO A 4 -8.57 -12.84 30.41
N SER A 5 -9.89 -12.68 30.50
CA SER A 5 -10.77 -13.70 31.05
C SER A 5 -10.84 -14.93 30.13
N ASP A 6 -11.21 -16.07 30.69
CA ASP A 6 -11.34 -17.31 29.90
C ASP A 6 -12.37 -17.20 28.77
N ALA A 7 -13.44 -16.43 28.96
CA ALA A 7 -14.43 -16.14 27.92
C ALA A 7 -13.85 -15.29 26.77
N GLU A 8 -12.95 -14.35 27.07
CA GLU A 8 -12.26 -13.55 26.04
C GLU A 8 -11.27 -14.40 25.25
N ILE A 9 -10.56 -15.31 25.92
CA ILE A 9 -9.64 -16.25 25.28
C ILE A 9 -10.42 -17.21 24.36
N GLU A 10 -11.55 -17.73 24.82
CA GLU A 10 -12.42 -18.62 24.05
C GLU A 10 -13.04 -17.91 22.85
N GLY A 11 -13.56 -16.69 23.04
CA GLY A 11 -14.08 -15.87 21.95
C GLY A 11 -13.02 -15.56 20.88
N TYR A 12 -11.81 -15.22 21.31
CA TYR A 12 -10.69 -14.99 20.37
C TYR A 12 -10.29 -16.28 19.64
N TYR A 13 -10.22 -17.41 20.35
CA TYR A 13 -9.92 -18.72 19.77
C TYR A 13 -10.94 -19.15 18.70
N LEU A 14 -12.24 -18.96 18.96
CA LEU A 14 -13.30 -19.25 18.00
C LEU A 14 -13.17 -18.42 16.70
N GLY A 15 -12.60 -17.21 16.80
CA GLY A 15 -12.30 -16.36 15.66
C GLY A 15 -11.10 -16.81 14.80
N LEU A 16 -10.17 -17.60 15.36
CA LEU A 16 -8.90 -17.95 14.71
C LEU A 16 -8.99 -19.07 13.66
N ARG A 17 -10.16 -19.71 13.47
CA ARG A 17 -10.38 -20.82 12.52
C ARG A 17 -9.26 -21.89 12.55
N THR A 18 -8.70 -22.16 13.73
CA THR A 18 -7.60 -23.10 13.92
C THR A 18 -8.10 -24.52 14.18
N LYS A 19 -7.27 -25.53 13.83
CA LYS A 19 -7.54 -26.96 14.11
C LYS A 19 -6.95 -27.44 15.44
N SER A 20 -6.03 -26.66 16.04
CA SER A 20 -5.36 -27.03 17.28
C SER A 20 -6.31 -26.85 18.47
N PRO A 21 -6.37 -27.80 19.43
CA PRO A 21 -7.25 -27.68 20.59
C PRO A 21 -6.99 -26.42 21.43
N LEU A 22 -8.06 -25.80 21.92
CA LEU A 22 -7.97 -24.62 22.81
C LEU A 22 -7.04 -24.86 24.01
N ALA A 23 -7.05 -26.07 24.58
CA ALA A 23 -6.23 -26.43 25.73
C ALA A 23 -4.72 -26.21 25.46
N GLU A 24 -4.26 -26.47 24.24
CA GLU A 24 -2.85 -26.30 23.83
C GLU A 24 -2.53 -24.83 23.56
N ALA A 25 -3.47 -24.08 22.98
CA ALA A 25 -3.29 -22.68 22.62
C ALA A 25 -3.54 -21.70 23.79
N LYS A 26 -4.23 -22.12 24.86
CA LYS A 26 -4.80 -21.24 25.90
C LYS A 26 -3.77 -20.30 26.52
N THR A 27 -2.58 -20.80 26.85
CA THR A 27 -1.51 -20.00 27.48
C THR A 27 -0.99 -18.94 26.51
N GLN A 28 -0.65 -19.34 25.28
CA GLN A 28 -0.14 -18.42 24.26
C GLN A 28 -1.18 -17.36 23.87
N LEU A 29 -2.46 -17.73 23.80
CA LEU A 29 -3.55 -16.81 23.53
C LEU A 29 -3.76 -15.82 24.67
N ARG A 30 -3.66 -16.28 25.93
CA ARG A 30 -3.73 -15.37 27.09
C ARG A 30 -2.62 -14.34 27.05
N ASP A 31 -1.39 -14.76 26.78
CA ASP A 31 -0.25 -13.83 26.72
C ASP A 31 -0.37 -12.85 25.55
N SER A 32 -0.78 -13.35 24.37
CA SER A 32 -0.99 -12.53 23.17
C SER A 32 -2.10 -11.49 23.39
N LEU A 33 -3.23 -11.90 23.97
CA LEU A 33 -4.34 -11.01 24.28
C LEU A 33 -3.97 -9.98 25.36
N LYS A 34 -3.21 -10.37 26.38
CA LYS A 34 -2.70 -9.46 27.40
C LYS A 34 -1.76 -8.41 26.79
N GLN A 35 -0.85 -8.83 25.91
CA GLN A 35 0.03 -7.93 25.19
C GLN A 35 -0.75 -6.98 24.27
N ALA A 36 -1.69 -7.51 23.48
CA ALA A 36 -2.53 -6.72 22.60
C ALA A 36 -3.36 -5.67 23.36
N LYS A 37 -4.02 -6.06 24.47
CA LYS A 37 -4.74 -5.13 25.36
C LYS A 37 -3.82 -4.06 25.94
N THR A 38 -2.63 -4.46 26.41
CA THR A 38 -1.64 -3.53 26.96
C THR A 38 -1.17 -2.52 25.91
N GLN A 39 -0.94 -2.98 24.67
CA GLN A 39 -0.55 -2.13 23.57
C GLN A 39 -1.67 -1.16 23.18
N HIS A 40 -2.91 -1.64 23.07
CA HIS A 40 -4.07 -0.81 22.75
C HIS A 40 -4.27 0.28 23.80
N ALA A 41 -4.28 -0.07 25.09
CA ALA A 41 -4.43 0.92 26.14
C ALA A 41 -3.26 1.90 26.23
N ARG A 42 -2.03 1.46 25.91
CA ARG A 42 -0.90 2.37 25.79
C ARG A 42 -1.11 3.37 24.64
N GLN A 43 -1.64 2.92 23.51
CA GLN A 43 -1.95 3.79 22.38
C GLN A 43 -3.06 4.79 22.72
N ASP A 44 -4.14 4.32 23.37
CA ASP A 44 -5.22 5.19 23.84
C ASP A 44 -4.72 6.22 24.83
N TYR A 45 -3.92 5.79 25.81
CA TYR A 45 -3.32 6.69 26.79
C TYR A 45 -2.38 7.72 26.16
N LEU A 46 -1.57 7.31 25.17
CA LEU A 46 -0.74 8.26 24.42
C LEU A 46 -1.59 9.22 23.58
N LYS A 47 -2.73 8.77 23.05
CA LYS A 47 -3.67 9.62 22.32
C LYS A 47 -4.34 10.64 23.24
N THR A 48 -4.77 10.24 24.44
CA THR A 48 -5.32 11.16 25.44
C THR A 48 -4.25 12.14 25.90
N LEU A 49 -3.03 11.68 26.22
CA LEU A 49 -1.92 12.57 26.58
C LEU A 49 -1.61 13.59 25.49
N ARG A 50 -1.62 13.20 24.21
CA ARG A 50 -1.41 14.11 23.09
C ARG A 50 -2.57 15.08 22.85
N ALA A 51 -3.79 14.72 23.25
CA ALA A 51 -4.94 15.60 23.16
C ALA A 51 -4.97 16.61 24.32
N ASP A 52 -4.59 16.16 25.52
CA ASP A 52 -4.63 16.96 26.76
C ASP A 52 -3.40 17.85 26.93
N SER A 53 -2.27 17.48 26.33
CA SER A 53 -1.07 18.31 26.29
C SER A 53 -0.92 18.86 24.87
N GLU A 54 -0.62 20.16 24.72
CA GLU A 54 -0.25 20.79 23.44
C GLU A 54 1.10 20.27 22.92
N VAL A 55 1.22 18.95 22.70
CA VAL A 55 2.44 18.33 22.18
C VAL A 55 2.55 18.68 20.71
N VAL A 56 3.30 19.75 20.41
CA VAL A 56 3.72 20.05 19.06
C VAL A 56 4.91 19.14 18.72
N VAL A 57 4.68 18.12 17.89
CA VAL A 57 5.77 17.35 17.29
C VAL A 57 6.47 18.26 16.28
N LEU A 58 7.54 18.93 16.71
CA LEU A 58 8.30 19.88 15.88
C LEU A 58 9.10 19.19 14.77
N LEU A 59 9.39 17.89 14.93
CA LEU A 59 10.08 17.09 13.93
C LEU A 59 9.08 16.50 12.94
N SER A 60 8.98 17.10 11.76
CA SER A 60 8.26 16.50 10.64
C SER A 60 8.94 15.20 10.21
N ALA A 61 8.16 14.18 9.85
CA ALA A 61 8.72 12.98 9.23
C ALA A 61 9.56 13.37 7.99
N PRO A 62 10.73 12.73 7.79
CA PRO A 62 11.54 12.99 6.61
C PRO A 62 10.72 12.68 5.36
N ARG A 63 10.87 13.54 4.35
CA ARG A 63 10.17 13.41 3.07
C ARG A 63 11.19 13.24 1.96
N VAL A 64 10.90 12.31 1.07
CA VAL A 64 11.66 12.13 -0.17
C VAL A 64 10.75 12.49 -1.33
N GLU A 65 11.28 13.20 -2.31
CA GLU A 65 10.54 13.45 -3.55
C GLU A 65 10.50 12.17 -4.38
N VAL A 66 9.29 11.67 -4.62
CA VAL A 66 9.07 10.46 -5.41
C VAL A 66 8.14 10.80 -6.56
N GLY A 67 8.71 10.89 -7.76
CA GLY A 67 7.93 11.05 -8.99
C GLY A 67 7.08 9.82 -9.29
N TYR A 68 6.07 9.98 -10.14
CA TYR A 68 5.20 8.90 -10.58
C TYR A 68 4.68 9.15 -11.99
N ASP A 69 4.18 8.09 -12.62
CA ASP A 69 3.57 8.13 -13.95
C ASP A 69 2.06 8.45 -13.83
N PRO A 70 1.58 9.58 -14.38
CA PRO A 70 0.17 9.97 -14.27
C PRO A 70 -0.79 9.01 -15.01
N THR A 71 -0.29 8.20 -15.94
CA THR A 71 -1.12 7.21 -16.66
C THR A 71 -1.41 5.96 -15.82
N ARG A 72 -0.68 5.77 -14.72
CA ARG A 72 -0.84 4.67 -13.77
C ARG A 72 -1.27 5.17 -12.39
N VAL A 73 -2.24 6.09 -12.38
CA VAL A 73 -2.90 6.62 -11.18
C VAL A 73 -4.32 6.06 -11.07
N ARG A 74 -4.70 5.58 -9.88
CA ARG A 74 -6.04 5.17 -9.48
C ARG A 74 -6.62 6.19 -8.52
N GLY A 75 -7.86 6.60 -8.78
CA GLY A 75 -8.54 7.64 -8.01
C GLY A 75 -8.34 9.04 -8.60
N ASN A 76 -8.66 10.07 -7.82
CA ASN A 76 -8.58 11.46 -8.28
C ASN A 76 -7.11 11.92 -8.42
N PRO A 77 -6.61 12.26 -9.63
CA PRO A 77 -5.23 12.70 -9.82
C PRO A 77 -4.92 14.06 -9.14
N LYS A 78 -5.95 14.77 -8.67
CA LYS A 78 -5.84 16.01 -7.88
C LYS A 78 -6.07 15.79 -6.39
N ALA A 79 -6.07 14.53 -5.93
CA ALA A 79 -6.20 14.21 -4.52
C ALA A 79 -5.11 14.95 -3.71
N PRO A 80 -5.43 15.52 -2.52
CA PRO A 80 -4.46 16.17 -1.66
C PRO A 80 -3.38 15.22 -1.12
N VAL A 81 -3.64 13.92 -1.13
CA VAL A 81 -2.70 12.86 -0.73
C VAL A 81 -2.49 11.88 -1.88
N MET A 82 -1.23 11.74 -2.30
CA MET A 82 -0.78 10.73 -3.25
C MET A 82 0.01 9.65 -2.54
N ILE A 83 -0.37 8.39 -2.74
CA ILE A 83 0.41 7.21 -2.36
C ILE A 83 1.17 6.78 -3.60
N VAL A 84 2.50 6.77 -3.56
CA VAL A 84 3.31 6.09 -4.58
C VAL A 84 3.71 4.73 -4.04
N GLU A 85 3.35 3.68 -4.76
CA GLU A 85 3.65 2.29 -4.42
C GLU A 85 4.71 1.73 -5.36
N PHE A 86 5.80 1.21 -4.79
CA PHE A 86 6.76 0.34 -5.48
C PHE A 86 6.47 -1.10 -5.11
N SER A 87 6.14 -1.93 -6.10
CA SER A 87 5.58 -3.25 -5.84
C SER A 87 6.01 -4.28 -6.87
N ASP A 88 5.79 -5.54 -6.51
CA ASP A 88 6.16 -6.71 -7.29
C ASP A 88 4.98 -7.68 -7.33
N TYR A 89 4.49 -7.96 -8.54
CA TYR A 89 3.34 -8.84 -8.77
C TYR A 89 3.55 -10.29 -8.31
N GLN A 90 4.78 -10.75 -8.11
CA GLN A 90 5.09 -12.07 -7.54
C GLN A 90 5.33 -12.07 -6.02
N CYS A 91 5.44 -10.90 -5.39
CA CYS A 91 5.78 -10.80 -3.97
C CYS A 91 4.56 -11.08 -3.06
N PRO A 92 4.61 -12.10 -2.18
CA PRO A 92 3.48 -12.43 -1.29
C PRO A 92 3.07 -11.30 -0.35
N TYR A 93 4.03 -10.45 0.07
CA TYR A 93 3.73 -9.29 0.91
C TYR A 93 2.99 -8.20 0.12
N CYS A 94 3.28 -8.04 -1.17
CA CYS A 94 2.55 -7.12 -2.05
C CYS A 94 1.09 -7.58 -2.21
N HIS A 95 0.86 -8.89 -2.41
CA HIS A 95 -0.48 -9.48 -2.44
C HIS A 95 -1.26 -9.20 -1.14
N THR A 96 -0.59 -9.27 0.00
CA THR A 96 -1.20 -8.94 1.30
C THR A 96 -1.54 -7.44 1.39
N ALA A 97 -0.63 -6.57 0.96
CA ALA A 97 -0.80 -5.13 1.04
C ALA A 97 -1.91 -4.60 0.12
N GLU A 98 -2.14 -5.22 -1.03
CA GLU A 98 -3.23 -4.86 -1.96
C GLU A 98 -4.61 -4.82 -1.29
N THR A 99 -4.88 -5.74 -0.37
CA THR A 99 -6.13 -5.71 0.41
C THR A 99 -6.20 -4.45 1.27
N THR A 100 -5.11 -4.14 1.99
CA THR A 100 -5.02 -2.91 2.80
C THR A 100 -5.15 -1.65 1.95
N VAL A 101 -4.47 -1.58 0.81
CA VAL A 101 -4.50 -0.41 -0.09
C VAL A 101 -5.91 -0.19 -0.62
N LYS A 102 -6.63 -1.25 -1.00
CA LYS A 102 -8.04 -1.15 -1.43
C LYS A 102 -8.94 -0.60 -0.32
N GLU A 103 -8.77 -1.07 0.91
CA GLU A 103 -9.51 -0.55 2.06
C GLU A 103 -9.20 0.93 2.34
N VAL A 104 -7.93 1.33 2.21
CA VAL A 104 -7.49 2.72 2.38
C VAL A 104 -8.12 3.61 1.31
N LEU A 105 -8.02 3.24 0.03
CA LEU A 105 -8.62 4.01 -1.07
C LEU A 105 -10.14 4.13 -0.91
N ALA A 106 -10.82 3.04 -0.52
CA ALA A 106 -12.26 3.07 -0.26
C ALA A 106 -12.64 3.99 0.91
N LYS A 107 -11.83 4.00 1.99
CA LYS A 107 -12.07 4.85 3.17
C LYS A 107 -11.97 6.34 2.84
N TYR A 108 -11.00 6.75 2.03
CA TYR A 108 -10.71 8.18 1.79
C TYR A 108 -11.33 8.74 0.51
N GLY A 109 -11.78 7.89 -0.42
CA GLY A 109 -12.36 8.33 -1.69
C GLY A 109 -11.44 9.30 -2.44
N ASP A 110 -12.01 10.39 -2.94
CA ASP A 110 -11.29 11.39 -3.76
C ASP A 110 -10.18 12.17 -3.02
N LYS A 111 -10.00 11.94 -1.71
CA LYS A 111 -8.94 12.56 -0.92
C LYS A 111 -7.58 11.86 -1.07
N VAL A 112 -7.57 10.62 -1.54
CA VAL A 112 -6.37 9.80 -1.70
C VAL A 112 -6.36 9.18 -3.09
N SER A 113 -5.20 9.24 -3.75
CA SER A 113 -4.94 8.52 -4.99
C SER A 113 -3.73 7.61 -4.84
N LEU A 114 -3.67 6.56 -5.66
CA LEU A 114 -2.55 5.63 -5.73
C LEU A 114 -1.86 5.75 -7.08
N ALA A 115 -0.55 5.89 -7.09
CA ALA A 115 0.28 5.72 -8.27
C ALA A 115 1.14 4.47 -8.12
N TYR A 116 1.16 3.63 -9.16
CA TYR A 116 1.92 2.38 -9.16
C TYR A 116 3.27 2.52 -9.88
N ARG A 117 4.31 1.93 -9.32
CA ARG A 117 5.65 1.82 -9.90
C ARG A 117 6.17 0.39 -9.80
N ASP A 118 6.77 -0.07 -10.89
CA ASP A 118 7.30 -1.43 -10.96
C ASP A 118 8.55 -1.57 -10.09
N TYR A 119 8.63 -2.63 -9.29
CA TYR A 119 9.83 -2.98 -8.54
C TYR A 119 10.06 -4.50 -8.52
N PRO A 120 10.20 -5.16 -9.68
CA PRO A 120 10.34 -6.61 -9.76
C PRO A 120 11.66 -7.08 -9.11
N LEU A 121 11.58 -7.94 -8.09
CA LEU A 121 12.72 -8.51 -7.38
C LEU A 121 13.23 -9.76 -8.12
N THR A 122 13.73 -9.56 -9.35
CA THR A 122 14.07 -10.63 -10.31
C THR A 122 15.06 -11.68 -9.80
N ALA A 123 15.87 -11.36 -8.78
CA ALA A 123 16.78 -12.30 -8.14
C ALA A 123 16.06 -13.45 -7.42
N ILE A 124 14.82 -13.23 -6.95
CA ILE A 124 14.02 -14.22 -6.20
C ILE A 124 12.64 -14.46 -6.82
N HIS A 125 12.18 -13.59 -7.71
CA HIS A 125 10.88 -13.64 -8.36
C HIS A 125 11.08 -13.65 -9.89
N SER A 126 11.20 -14.85 -10.47
CA SER A 126 11.58 -15.05 -11.87
C SER A 126 10.54 -14.60 -12.90
N GLN A 127 9.27 -14.44 -12.53
CA GLN A 127 8.19 -13.95 -13.41
C GLN A 127 7.79 -12.50 -13.10
N ALA A 128 8.44 -11.83 -12.13
CA ALA A 128 8.09 -10.47 -11.72
C ALA A 128 8.26 -9.46 -12.87
N GLU A 129 9.38 -9.53 -13.60
CA GLU A 129 9.63 -8.63 -14.74
C GLU A 129 8.63 -8.86 -15.87
N SER A 130 8.31 -10.12 -16.20
CA SER A 130 7.29 -10.43 -17.22
C SER A 130 5.89 -9.99 -16.80
N ALA A 131 5.55 -10.07 -15.51
CA ALA A 131 4.28 -9.56 -15.01
C ALA A 131 4.20 -8.02 -15.08
N ALA A 132 5.30 -7.33 -14.77
CA ALA A 132 5.41 -5.88 -14.92
C ALA A 132 5.28 -5.45 -16.40
N GLU A 133 5.99 -6.12 -17.32
CA GLU A 133 5.82 -5.95 -18.77
C GLU A 133 4.35 -6.15 -19.19
N GLY A 134 3.72 -7.23 -18.72
CA GLY A 134 2.31 -7.52 -18.99
C GLY A 134 1.36 -6.41 -18.53
N SER A 135 1.58 -5.83 -17.35
CA SER A 135 0.79 -4.70 -16.85
C SER A 135 0.87 -3.49 -17.80
N ARG A 136 2.05 -3.21 -18.36
CA ARG A 136 2.27 -2.10 -19.30
C ARG A 136 1.73 -2.40 -20.69
N CYS A 137 1.78 -3.66 -21.13
CA CYS A 137 1.07 -4.08 -22.34
C CYS A 137 -0.46 -3.91 -22.20
N ALA A 138 -1.02 -4.10 -21.01
CA ALA A 138 -2.44 -3.81 -20.75
C ALA A 138 -2.71 -2.30 -20.69
N LEU A 139 -1.75 -1.48 -20.22
CA LEU A 139 -1.83 -0.02 -20.25
C LEU A 139 -1.95 0.51 -21.69
N GLU A 140 -1.22 -0.05 -22.66
CA GLU A 140 -1.35 0.34 -24.09
C GLU A 140 -2.77 0.19 -24.62
N GLN A 141 -3.50 -0.75 -24.07
CA GLN A 141 -4.87 -1.07 -24.46
C GLN A 141 -5.91 -0.46 -23.49
N GLY A 142 -5.47 0.43 -22.59
CA GLY A 142 -6.34 1.19 -21.70
C GLY A 142 -6.91 0.40 -20.51
N ARG A 143 -6.34 -0.77 -20.16
CA ARG A 143 -6.80 -1.62 -19.04
C ARG A 143 -5.73 -1.95 -18.02
N PHE A 144 -4.88 -0.98 -17.71
CA PHE A 144 -3.81 -1.16 -16.72
C PHE A 144 -4.35 -1.67 -15.38
N TRP A 145 -5.36 -0.99 -14.82
CA TRP A 145 -5.81 -1.24 -13.45
C TRP A 145 -6.59 -2.55 -13.32
N GLU A 146 -7.38 -2.94 -14.31
CA GLU A 146 -8.05 -4.25 -14.31
C GLU A 146 -7.03 -5.38 -14.45
N TYR A 147 -5.98 -5.19 -15.25
CA TYR A 147 -4.90 -6.17 -15.38
C TYR A 147 -4.06 -6.25 -14.10
N HIS A 148 -3.68 -5.11 -13.52
CA HIS A 148 -3.04 -5.00 -12.20
C HIS A 148 -3.78 -5.81 -11.13
N ASP A 149 -5.09 -5.58 -10.99
CA ASP A 149 -5.90 -6.30 -10.00
C ASP A 149 -5.94 -7.81 -10.28
N ARG A 150 -5.93 -8.19 -11.57
CA ARG A 150 -5.87 -9.59 -11.97
C ARG A 150 -4.54 -10.24 -11.59
N LEU A 151 -3.41 -9.55 -11.73
CA LEU A 151 -2.08 -10.08 -11.40
C LEU A 151 -1.94 -10.35 -9.90
N PHE A 152 -2.42 -9.46 -9.04
CA PHE A 152 -2.38 -9.66 -7.59
C PHE A 152 -3.36 -10.70 -7.04
N THR A 153 -4.20 -11.26 -7.90
CA THR A 153 -5.09 -12.39 -7.56
C THR A 153 -4.69 -13.66 -8.32
N ALA A 154 -3.55 -13.64 -9.00
CA ALA A 154 -3.07 -14.76 -9.80
C ALA A 154 -2.21 -15.71 -8.96
N SER A 155 -2.38 -17.02 -9.19
CA SER A 155 -1.52 -18.06 -8.62
C SER A 155 -0.30 -18.38 -9.49
N ASN A 156 -0.31 -17.90 -10.75
CA ASN A 156 0.73 -18.14 -11.74
C ASN A 156 0.85 -16.92 -12.66
N LEU A 157 2.08 -16.60 -13.05
CA LEU A 157 2.45 -15.42 -13.84
C LEU A 157 3.39 -15.81 -15.00
N ASP A 158 3.35 -17.05 -15.48
CA ASP A 158 4.04 -17.41 -16.72
C ASP A 158 3.43 -16.70 -17.94
N LYS A 159 4.19 -16.67 -19.04
CA LYS A 159 3.84 -15.88 -20.24
C LYS A 159 2.49 -16.28 -20.84
N ASP A 160 2.19 -17.57 -20.92
CA ASP A 160 0.94 -18.06 -21.51
C ASP A 160 -0.26 -17.66 -20.64
N THR A 161 -0.08 -17.77 -19.32
CA THR A 161 -1.06 -17.35 -18.32
C THR A 161 -1.30 -15.84 -18.37
N LEU A 162 -0.26 -15.03 -18.52
CA LEU A 162 -0.37 -13.58 -18.68
C LEU A 162 -1.19 -13.20 -19.93
N ILE A 163 -0.97 -13.88 -21.05
CA ILE A 163 -1.75 -13.69 -22.28
C ILE A 163 -3.21 -14.14 -22.07
N GLU A 164 -3.44 -15.25 -21.37
CA GLU A 164 -4.79 -15.71 -21.03
C GLU A 164 -5.55 -14.68 -20.17
N TYR A 165 -4.89 -14.05 -19.20
CA TYR A 165 -5.48 -12.97 -18.41
C TYR A 165 -5.86 -11.77 -19.25
N ALA A 166 -5.03 -11.41 -20.23
CA ALA A 166 -5.33 -10.33 -21.16
C ALA A 166 -6.59 -10.67 -21.97
N ARG A 167 -6.67 -11.89 -22.50
CA ARG A 167 -7.85 -12.40 -23.22
C ARG A 167 -9.11 -12.36 -22.35
N LYS A 168 -9.04 -12.79 -21.08
CA LYS A 168 -10.17 -12.74 -20.13
C LYS A 168 -10.66 -11.32 -19.86
N LEU A 169 -9.76 -10.34 -19.92
CA LEU A 169 -10.07 -8.91 -19.83
C LEU A 169 -10.45 -8.27 -21.17
N LYS A 170 -10.65 -9.08 -22.22
CA LYS A 170 -11.03 -8.65 -23.57
C LYS A 170 -10.00 -7.70 -24.21
N LEU A 171 -8.73 -7.87 -23.87
CA LEU A 171 -7.61 -7.26 -24.60
C LEU A 171 -7.34 -8.05 -25.88
N ASP A 172 -6.75 -7.39 -26.88
CA ASP A 172 -6.21 -8.06 -28.06
C ASP A 172 -5.00 -8.88 -27.63
N ASP A 173 -5.16 -10.21 -27.62
CA ASP A 173 -4.17 -11.16 -27.13
C ASP A 173 -2.97 -11.31 -28.07
N LYS A 174 -3.14 -11.03 -29.37
CA LYS A 174 -2.05 -11.01 -30.34
C LYS A 174 -1.17 -9.79 -30.14
N GLN A 175 -1.77 -8.61 -30.04
CA GLN A 175 -1.05 -7.37 -29.72
C GLN A 175 -0.38 -7.48 -28.35
N PHE A 176 -1.09 -8.01 -27.35
CA PHE A 176 -0.56 -8.20 -26.01
C PHE A 176 0.63 -9.16 -26.01
N GLY A 177 0.51 -10.33 -26.66
CA GLY A 177 1.58 -11.32 -26.74
C GLY A 177 2.83 -10.81 -27.47
N ALA A 178 2.65 -10.01 -28.53
CA ALA A 178 3.75 -9.36 -29.21
C ALA A 178 4.44 -8.31 -28.31
N CYS A 179 3.66 -7.50 -27.59
CA CYS A 179 4.20 -6.55 -26.61
C CYS A 179 5.00 -7.27 -25.52
N LEU A 180 4.42 -8.30 -24.89
CA LEU A 180 5.02 -9.02 -23.76
C LEU A 180 6.37 -9.67 -24.12
N THR A 181 6.53 -10.15 -25.36
CA THR A 181 7.76 -10.83 -25.79
C THR A 181 8.82 -9.88 -26.35
N SER A 182 8.47 -8.63 -26.64
CA SER A 182 9.37 -7.65 -27.25
C SER A 182 10.35 -6.99 -26.27
N GLY A 183 10.06 -7.01 -24.96
CA GLY A 183 10.81 -6.27 -23.94
C GLY A 183 10.68 -4.75 -24.08
N LYS A 184 9.59 -4.28 -24.71
CA LYS A 184 9.34 -2.86 -25.01
C LYS A 184 9.40 -1.98 -23.76
N TYR A 185 8.97 -2.46 -22.60
CA TYR A 185 8.91 -1.65 -21.39
C TYR A 185 10.07 -1.86 -20.41
N LYS A 186 11.05 -2.70 -20.74
CA LYS A 186 12.17 -2.98 -19.86
C LYS A 186 12.87 -1.70 -19.40
N ALA A 187 13.09 -0.75 -20.30
CA ALA A 187 13.71 0.53 -19.95
C ALA A 187 12.87 1.36 -18.95
N ASP A 188 11.54 1.28 -19.01
CA ASP A 188 10.66 2.00 -18.07
C ASP A 188 10.54 1.29 -16.73
N ILE A 189 10.59 -0.04 -16.73
CA ILE A 189 10.68 -0.86 -15.51
C ILE A 189 12.01 -0.59 -14.80
N ASP A 190 13.12 -0.56 -15.53
CA ASP A 190 14.45 -0.25 -14.99
C ASP A 190 14.49 1.19 -14.40
N LYS A 191 13.79 2.16 -15.02
CA LYS A 191 13.64 3.52 -14.45
C LYS A 191 12.84 3.52 -13.15
N ASP A 192 11.79 2.70 -13.04
CA ASP A 192 11.03 2.57 -11.80
C ASP A 192 11.88 1.93 -10.69
N LEU A 193 12.63 0.87 -10.99
CA LEU A 193 13.60 0.26 -10.08
C LEU A 193 14.63 1.28 -9.58
N ASP A 194 15.23 2.05 -10.48
CA ASP A 194 16.23 3.05 -10.10
C ASP A 194 15.65 4.20 -9.28
N ALA A 195 14.42 4.61 -9.56
CA ALA A 195 13.72 5.60 -8.74
C ALA A 195 13.44 5.07 -7.33
N GLY A 196 13.01 3.80 -7.20
CA GLY A 196 12.81 3.17 -5.91
C GLY A 196 14.12 3.08 -5.12
N ARG A 197 15.23 2.65 -5.75
CA ARG A 197 16.55 2.61 -5.12
C ARG A 197 17.01 3.99 -4.62
N LYS A 198 16.85 5.03 -5.44
CA LYS A 198 17.16 6.42 -5.07
C LYS A 198 16.29 6.94 -3.92
N ALA A 199 15.03 6.49 -3.87
CA ALA A 199 14.10 6.85 -2.81
C ALA A 199 14.32 6.04 -1.51
N GLY A 200 15.21 5.04 -1.52
CA GLY A 200 15.54 4.21 -0.35
C GLY A 200 14.79 2.87 -0.26
N VAL A 201 14.04 2.48 -1.30
CA VAL A 201 13.30 1.20 -1.32
C VAL A 201 14.26 0.03 -1.25
N SER A 202 14.25 -0.68 -0.12
CA SER A 202 15.08 -1.86 0.12
C SER A 202 14.35 -3.20 -0.10
N GLY A 203 13.04 -3.16 -0.37
CA GLY A 203 12.19 -4.33 -0.57
C GLY A 203 10.75 -3.93 -0.91
N THR A 204 9.91 -4.90 -1.26
CA THR A 204 8.52 -4.66 -1.66
C THR A 204 7.52 -5.27 -0.67
N PRO A 205 6.35 -4.62 -0.49
CA PRO A 205 5.98 -3.33 -1.07
C PRO A 205 6.65 -2.16 -0.34
N GLY A 206 6.95 -1.08 -1.06
CA GLY A 206 7.42 0.18 -0.50
C GLY A 206 6.46 1.31 -0.85
N PHE A 207 5.98 2.05 0.15
CA PHE A 207 5.01 3.13 -0.05
C PHE A 207 5.60 4.49 0.31
N PHE A 208 5.18 5.52 -0.42
CA PHE A 208 5.47 6.92 -0.11
C PHE A 208 4.18 7.72 -0.14
N ILE A 209 3.75 8.22 1.02
CA ILE A 209 2.53 9.00 1.18
C ILE A 209 2.94 10.48 1.23
N ASN A 210 2.76 11.20 0.11
CA ASN A 210 3.32 12.55 -0.08
C ASN A 210 4.83 12.62 0.28
N GLY A 211 5.58 11.57 -0.04
CA GLY A 211 7.02 11.45 0.22
C GLY A 211 7.39 10.91 1.59
N ILE A 212 6.43 10.63 2.49
CA ILE A 212 6.69 9.96 3.76
C ILE A 212 6.71 8.45 3.53
N GLU A 213 7.84 7.81 3.82
CA GLU A 213 8.01 6.38 3.62
C GLU A 213 7.16 5.55 4.59
N LEU A 214 6.56 4.49 4.06
CA LEU A 214 5.95 3.41 4.81
C LEU A 214 6.37 2.08 4.15
N SER A 215 7.29 1.37 4.81
CA SER A 215 7.95 0.17 4.24
C SER A 215 7.24 -1.12 4.63
N GLY A 216 7.02 -2.02 3.66
CA GLY A 216 6.44 -3.35 3.82
C GLY A 216 4.91 -3.37 3.83
N ALA A 217 4.36 -4.57 3.99
CA ALA A 217 2.91 -4.81 4.09
C ALA A 217 2.36 -4.35 5.44
N GLN A 218 2.19 -3.03 5.59
CA GLN A 218 1.76 -2.40 6.83
C GLN A 218 0.23 -2.50 7.03
N PRO A 219 -0.27 -2.52 8.27
CA PRO A 219 -1.70 -2.51 8.55
C PRO A 219 -2.35 -1.18 8.16
N LYS A 220 -3.66 -1.20 7.89
CA LYS A 220 -4.46 -0.02 7.52
C LYS A 220 -4.29 1.18 8.46
N ASP A 221 -4.10 0.93 9.76
CA ASP A 221 -3.95 2.00 10.75
C ASP A 221 -2.65 2.79 10.56
N ALA A 222 -1.59 2.15 10.07
CA ALA A 222 -0.34 2.81 9.77
C ALA A 222 -0.50 3.79 8.59
N PHE A 223 -1.19 3.37 7.51
CA PHE A 223 -1.56 4.24 6.40
C PHE A 223 -2.46 5.38 6.87
N THR A 224 -3.51 5.05 7.63
CA THR A 224 -4.49 6.03 8.14
C THR A 224 -3.81 7.16 8.90
N ARG A 225 -2.89 6.82 9.80
CA ARG A 225 -2.15 7.81 10.58
C ARG A 225 -1.42 8.82 9.68
N VAL A 226 -0.66 8.35 8.70
CA VAL A 226 0.13 9.22 7.82
C VAL A 226 -0.78 10.04 6.89
N ILE A 227 -1.86 9.44 6.37
CA ILE A 227 -2.84 10.12 5.51
C ILE A 227 -3.56 11.24 6.27
N ASP A 228 -4.03 10.96 7.49
CA ASP A 228 -4.75 11.94 8.31
C ASP A 228 -3.83 13.13 8.67
N GLU A 229 -2.57 12.85 9.02
CA GLU A 229 -1.55 13.88 9.25
C GLU A 229 -1.30 14.76 8.00
N GLU A 230 -1.21 14.16 6.80
CA GLU A 230 -1.00 14.90 5.56
C GLU A 230 -2.23 15.70 5.12
N LEU A 231 -3.44 15.17 5.33
CA LEU A 231 -4.69 15.90 5.10
C LEU A 231 -4.80 17.13 6.02
N ALA A 232 -4.49 16.98 7.31
CA ALA A 232 -4.49 18.08 8.27
C ALA A 232 -3.44 19.15 7.89
N ARG A 233 -2.23 18.71 7.49
CA ARG A 233 -1.17 19.63 7.03
C ARG A 233 -1.59 20.45 5.82
N LYS A 234 -2.20 19.83 4.81
CA LYS A 234 -2.70 20.53 3.61
C LYS A 234 -3.80 21.55 3.95
N ALA A 235 -4.72 21.20 4.85
CA ALA A 235 -5.77 22.11 5.32
C ALA A 235 -5.19 23.33 6.05
N ASN A 236 -4.18 23.13 6.89
CA ASN A 236 -3.51 24.21 7.62
C ASN A 236 -2.74 25.16 6.68
N HIS A 237 -2.04 24.62 5.68
CA HIS A 237 -1.36 25.47 4.67
C HIS A 237 -2.35 26.27 3.81
N ALA A 238 -3.47 25.67 3.39
CA ALA A 238 -4.50 26.39 2.64
C ALA A 238 -5.06 27.57 3.46
N THR A 239 -5.29 27.35 4.76
CA THR A 239 -5.81 28.39 5.67
C THR A 239 -4.79 29.50 5.92
N ALA A 240 -3.50 29.16 6.06
CA ALA A 240 -2.42 30.14 6.25
C ALA A 240 -2.25 31.04 5.01
N SER A 241 -2.26 30.48 3.80
CA SER A 241 -2.14 31.24 2.55
C SER A 241 -3.30 32.23 2.33
N ILE A 242 -4.52 31.88 2.75
CA ILE A 242 -5.69 32.78 2.69
C ILE A 242 -5.57 33.95 3.68
N ARG A 243 -4.94 33.75 4.85
CA ARG A 243 -4.75 34.82 5.84
C ARG A 243 -3.70 35.84 5.41
N ILE A 244 -2.66 35.41 4.69
CA ILE A 244 -1.59 36.29 4.20
C ILE A 244 -2.08 37.18 3.05
N SER A 245 -2.96 36.69 2.18
CA SER A 245 -3.47 37.44 1.03
C SER A 245 -4.55 38.49 1.35
N ARG A 246 -4.96 38.65 2.63
CA ARG A 246 -6.00 39.60 3.05
C ARG A 246 -5.47 40.88 3.70
N VAL A 247 -4.17 41.13 3.61
CA VAL A 247 -3.52 42.36 4.08
C VAL A 247 -3.12 43.21 2.87
N GLU A 248 -4.10 43.79 2.20
CA GLU A 248 -3.89 44.97 1.36
C GLU A 248 -4.82 46.06 1.89
N ARG A 249 -4.22 47.12 2.44
CA ARG A 249 -4.87 48.38 2.81
C ARG A 249 -4.05 49.50 2.20
#